data_AF-A0A085UL34-F1
#
_entry.id   AF-A0A085UL34-F1
#
_cell.length_a   1.000
_cell.length_b   1.000
_cell.length_c   1.000
_cell.angle_alpha   90.00
_cell.angle_beta   90.00
_cell.angle_gamma   90.00
#
_symmetry.space_group_name_H-M   'P 1'
#
loop_
_entity.id
_entity.type
_entity.pdbx_description
1 polymer ?
#
loop_
_entity_poly.entity_id
_entity_poly.type
_entity_poly.pdbx_seq_one_letter_code
_entity_poly.pdbx_strand_id
1 'polypeptide(L)'
;MIDVSQLSLSIDAQRHGEAVLIRPQLQSPTPLTLQYRMTVRQSSASGTSSINQSGELQSGAAGSLVTLSMPSGANCQVHLQVFQDDKLLKEADSDCTNP
;
A
#
# COMPACT_ATOMS: atom_id res chain seq x y z
N MET A 1 20.29 12.61 7.29
CA MET A 1 18.87 12.75 7.67
C MET A 1 18.10 12.90 6.38
N ILE A 2 17.16 11.99 6.10
CA ILE A 2 16.33 12.07 4.89
C ILE A 2 15.41 13.27 5.02
N ASP A 3 15.28 14.06 3.95
CA ASP A 3 14.26 15.10 3.89
C ASP A 3 12.91 14.47 3.56
N VAL A 4 12.14 14.16 4.60
CA VAL A 4 10.81 13.52 4.51
C VAL A 4 9.84 14.37 3.69
N SER A 5 10.05 15.69 3.60
CA SER A 5 9.19 16.59 2.81
C SER A 5 9.24 16.28 1.31
N GLN A 6 10.35 15.70 0.84
CA GLN A 6 10.56 15.32 -0.55
C GLN A 6 10.17 13.88 -0.87
N LEU A 7 9.81 13.08 0.14
CA LEU A 7 9.28 11.73 -0.07
C LEU A 7 7.84 11.80 -0.57
N SER A 8 7.50 11.03 -1.59
CA SER A 8 6.11 10.81 -1.99
C SER A 8 5.77 9.33 -1.79
N LEU A 9 4.62 9.08 -1.16
CA LEU A 9 4.10 7.75 -0.87
C LEU A 9 2.71 7.66 -1.48
N SER A 10 2.49 6.66 -2.32
CA SER A 10 1.19 6.40 -2.94
C SER A 10 0.89 4.91 -2.98
N ILE A 11 -0.39 4.60 -3.18
CA ILE A 11 -0.90 3.25 -3.36
C ILE A 11 -1.57 3.22 -4.73
N ASP A 12 -1.07 2.38 -5.62
CA ASP A 12 -1.71 2.07 -6.90
C ASP A 12 -2.56 0.80 -6.73
N ALA A 13 -3.88 0.96 -6.79
CA ALA A 13 -4.85 -0.12 -6.62
C ALA A 13 -5.64 -0.34 -7.91
N GLN A 14 -5.35 -1.43 -8.61
CA GLN A 14 -5.95 -1.74 -9.90
C GLN A 14 -6.90 -2.93 -9.80
N ARG A 15 -8.18 -2.73 -10.10
CA ARG A 15 -9.18 -3.79 -10.13
C ARG A 15 -9.21 -4.46 -11.50
N HIS A 16 -9.04 -5.78 -11.53
CA HIS A 16 -9.16 -6.64 -12.70
C HIS A 16 -10.23 -7.70 -12.44
N GLY A 17 -11.47 -7.43 -12.85
CA GLY A 17 -12.60 -8.32 -12.55
C GLY A 17 -12.85 -8.38 -11.05
N GLU A 18 -12.82 -9.59 -10.47
CA GLU A 18 -12.94 -9.83 -9.02
C GLU A 18 -11.60 -9.88 -8.29
N ALA A 19 -10.51 -9.42 -8.91
CA ALA A 19 -9.22 -9.27 -8.25
C ALA A 19 -8.82 -7.80 -8.17
N VAL A 20 -8.10 -7.43 -7.12
CA VAL A 20 -7.42 -6.15 -6.99
C VAL A 20 -5.94 -6.41 -6.82
N LEU A 21 -5.15 -5.70 -7.61
CA LEU A 21 -3.70 -5.62 -7.48
C LEU A 21 -3.37 -4.32 -6.75
N ILE A 22 -2.66 -4.42 -5.64
CA ILE A 22 -2.24 -3.29 -4.82
C ILE A 22 -0.72 -3.20 -4.90
N ARG A 23 -0.21 -2.03 -5.27
CA ARG A 23 1.22 -1.73 -5.42
C ARG A 23 1.56 -0.46 -4.63
N PRO A 24 2.30 -0.56 -3.52
CA PRO A 24 2.84 0.60 -2.85
C PRO A 24 3.95 1.21 -3.71
N GLN A 25 4.00 2.54 -3.76
CA GLN A 25 5.01 3.28 -4.49
C GLN A 25 5.67 4.30 -3.56
N LEU A 26 7.00 4.29 -3.57
CA LEU A 26 7.82 5.28 -2.89
C LEU A 26 8.61 6.04 -3.94
N GLN A 27 8.53 7.37 -3.91
CA GLN A 27 9.33 8.25 -4.75
C GLN A 27 10.17 9.14 -3.85
N SER A 28 11.42 9.33 -4.24
CA SER A 28 12.40 10.15 -3.54
C SER A 28 13.38 10.72 -4.55
N PRO A 29 13.91 11.94 -4.33
CA PRO A 29 14.95 12.51 -5.18
C PRO A 29 16.28 11.78 -5.07
N THR A 30 16.51 11.03 -3.99
CA THR A 30 17.68 10.17 -3.83
C THR A 30 17.25 8.71 -3.64
N PRO A 31 17.94 7.73 -4.27
CA PRO A 31 17.66 6.33 -4.06
C PRO A 31 17.78 5.93 -2.60
N LEU A 32 16.74 5.31 -2.06
CA LEU A 32 16.70 4.82 -0.69
C LEU A 32 15.74 3.64 -0.56
N THR A 33 15.94 2.89 0.52
CA THR A 33 15.11 1.76 0.91
C THR A 33 14.55 2.02 2.30
N LEU A 34 13.23 1.94 2.46
CA LEU A 34 12.54 2.11 3.73
C LEU A 34 11.80 0.84 4.11
N GLN A 35 11.65 0.61 5.40
CA GLN A 35 10.75 -0.43 5.89
C GLN A 35 9.31 0.02 5.66
N TYR A 36 8.41 -0.90 5.32
CA TYR A 36 6.99 -0.59 5.22
C TYR A 36 6.14 -1.61 5.98
N ARG A 37 4.94 -1.18 6.36
CA ARG A 37 3.85 -2.03 6.84
C ARG A 37 2.59 -1.66 6.07
N MET A 38 1.91 -2.63 5.51
CA MET A 38 0.69 -2.45 4.74
C MET A 38 -0.41 -3.36 5.30
N THR A 39 -1.55 -2.75 5.60
CA THR A 39 -2.76 -3.46 5.99
C THR A 39 -3.79 -3.29 4.88
N VAL A 40 -4.24 -4.40 4.29
CA VAL A 40 -5.37 -4.42 3.36
C VAL A 40 -6.55 -5.03 4.07
N ARG A 41 -7.70 -4.36 4.05
CA ARG A 41 -8.95 -4.85 4.63
C ARG A 41 -10.02 -4.88 3.56
N GLN A 42 -10.63 -6.05 3.37
CA GLN A 42 -11.74 -6.25 2.47
C GLN A 42 -12.98 -6.62 3.28
N SER A 43 -14.13 -6.04 2.95
CA SER A 43 -15.39 -6.40 3.59
C SER A 43 -16.48 -6.59 2.54
N SER A 44 -17.25 -7.67 2.67
CA SER A 44 -18.39 -8.02 1.81
C SER A 44 -19.50 -8.66 2.63
N ALA A 45 -20.63 -8.96 1.99
CA ALA A 45 -21.73 -9.71 2.62
C ALA A 45 -21.30 -11.10 3.15
N SER A 46 -20.23 -11.67 2.60
CA SER A 46 -19.64 -12.95 3.01
C SER A 46 -18.67 -12.85 4.20
N GLY A 47 -18.29 -11.64 4.63
CA GLY A 47 -17.39 -11.43 5.77
C GLY A 47 -16.31 -10.37 5.52
N THR A 48 -15.34 -10.32 6.42
CA THR A 48 -14.18 -9.42 6.35
C THR A 48 -12.89 -10.23 6.25
N SER A 49 -12.04 -9.88 5.29
CA SER A 49 -10.68 -10.40 5.15
C SER A 49 -9.67 -9.30 5.45
N SER A 50 -8.51 -9.67 6.02
CA SER A 50 -7.41 -8.72 6.24
C SER A 50 -6.06 -9.36 5.92
N ILE A 51 -5.20 -8.60 5.25
CA ILE A 51 -3.83 -8.96 4.91
C ILE A 51 -2.92 -7.93 5.57
N ASN A 52 -1.95 -8.40 6.36
CA ASN A 52 -0.88 -7.58 6.89
C ASN A 52 0.43 -8.00 6.22
N GLN A 53 1.09 -7.08 5.54
CA GLN A 53 2.36 -7.30 4.87
C GLN A 53 3.38 -6.28 5.38
N SER A 54 4.61 -6.74 5.57
CA SER A 54 5.73 -5.86 5.91
C SER A 54 6.96 -6.26 5.13
N GLY A 55 7.84 -5.31 4.87
CA GLY A 55 9.09 -5.56 4.16
C GLY A 55 9.83 -4.27 3.88
N GLU A 56 10.58 -4.25 2.79
CA GLU A 56 11.32 -3.09 2.33
C GLU A 56 10.73 -2.54 1.02
N LEU A 57 10.71 -1.22 0.90
CA LEU A 57 10.24 -0.49 -0.27
C LEU A 57 11.37 0.38 -0.79
N GLN A 58 11.82 0.11 -2.01
CA GLN A 58 12.85 0.88 -2.68
C GLN A 58 12.22 2.03 -3.47
N SER A 59 12.77 3.23 -3.32
CA SER A 59 12.31 4.40 -4.05
C SER A 59 12.53 4.26 -5.56
N GLY A 60 11.55 4.65 -6.37
CA GLY A 60 11.63 4.59 -7.84
C GLY A 60 11.37 3.20 -8.43
N ALA A 61 11.08 2.20 -7.60
CA ALA A 61 10.61 0.89 -8.02
C ALA A 61 9.16 0.66 -7.58
N ALA A 62 8.40 -0.10 -8.36
CA ALA A 62 7.12 -0.62 -7.87
C ALA A 62 7.37 -1.59 -6.72
N GLY A 63 6.72 -1.36 -5.59
CA GLY A 63 6.87 -2.16 -4.39
C GLY A 63 6.23 -3.55 -4.47
N SER A 64 6.24 -4.23 -3.33
CA SER A 64 5.61 -5.54 -3.14
C SER A 64 4.16 -5.55 -3.64
N LEU A 65 3.77 -6.61 -4.33
CA LEU A 65 2.45 -6.76 -4.92
C LEU A 65 1.55 -7.56 -3.97
N VAL A 66 0.38 -7.01 -3.63
CA VAL A 66 -0.69 -7.74 -2.94
C VAL A 66 -1.85 -7.94 -3.90
N THR A 67 -2.29 -9.19 -4.02
CA THR A 67 -3.49 -9.55 -4.75
C THR A 67 -4.58 -9.95 -3.77
N LEU A 68 -5.76 -9.38 -3.95
CA LEU A 68 -6.92 -9.63 -3.11
C LEU A 68 -8.14 -9.94 -3.98
N SER A 69 -8.92 -10.94 -3.60
CA SER A 69 -10.24 -11.18 -4.18
C SER A 69 -11.24 -10.13 -3.69
N MET A 70 -11.89 -9.44 -4.62
CA MET A 70 -12.85 -8.37 -4.39
C MET A 70 -14.16 -8.71 -5.14
N PRO A 71 -15.06 -9.50 -4.53
CA PRO A 71 -16.35 -9.81 -5.15
C PRO A 71 -17.19 -8.54 -5.37
N SER A 72 -18.23 -8.63 -6.19
CA SER A 72 -19.13 -7.50 -6.43
C SER A 72 -19.74 -6.97 -5.12
N GLY A 73 -19.72 -5.64 -4.94
CA GLY A 73 -20.23 -4.99 -3.73
C GLY A 73 -19.30 -5.10 -2.50
N ALA A 74 -18.08 -5.63 -2.65
CA ALA A 74 -17.06 -5.57 -1.62
C ALA A 74 -16.44 -4.17 -1.51
N ASN A 75 -16.15 -3.77 -0.28
CA ASN A 75 -15.31 -2.61 0.03
C ASN A 75 -13.89 -3.06 0.32
N CYS A 76 -12.91 -2.21 0.02
CA CYS A 76 -11.50 -2.50 0.19
C CYS A 76 -10.77 -1.23 0.62
N GLN A 77 -10.04 -1.32 1.73
CA GLN A 77 -9.23 -0.24 2.30
C GLN A 77 -7.80 -0.72 2.42
N VAL A 78 -6.85 0.13 2.02
CA VAL A 78 -5.42 -0.10 2.15
C VAL A 78 -4.86 1.00 3.02
N HIS A 79 -4.14 0.62 4.06
CA HIS A 79 -3.35 1.51 4.89
C HIS A 79 -1.88 1.14 4.75
N LEU A 80 -1.05 2.09 4.31
CA LEU A 80 0.37 1.91 4.08
C LEU A 80 1.16 2.86 4.96
N GLN A 81 2.16 2.33 5.65
CA GLN A 81 3.07 3.09 6.50
C GLN A 81 4.52 2.80 6.09
N VAL A 82 5.37 3.82 6.05
CA VAL A 82 6.81 3.68 5.82
C VAL A 82 7.63 4.22 6.98
N PHE A 83 8.70 3.51 7.31
CA PHE A 83 9.51 3.69 8.50
C PHE A 83 10.99 3.77 8.18
N GLN A 84 11.73 4.48 9.02
CA GLN A 84 13.19 4.42 9.11
C GLN A 84 13.55 4.27 10.59
N ASP A 85 14.34 3.25 10.94
CA ASP A 85 14.75 2.97 12.31
C ASP A 85 13.56 2.94 13.29
N ASP A 86 12.50 2.22 12.91
CA ASP A 86 11.20 2.12 13.60
C ASP A 86 10.40 3.44 13.76
N LYS A 87 10.91 4.56 13.24
CA LYS A 87 10.18 5.84 13.21
C LYS A 87 9.30 5.93 11.98
N LEU A 88 8.00 6.15 12.18
CA LEU A 88 7.06 6.43 11.11
C LEU A 88 7.46 7.73 10.38
N LEU A 89 7.61 7.65 9.06
CA LEU A 89 7.96 8.79 8.21
C LEU A 89 6.75 9.33 7.45
N LYS A 90 5.98 8.44 6.82
CA LYS A 90 4.76 8.77 6.06
C LYS A 90 3.77 7.62 6.11
N GLU A 91 2.52 7.97 5.88
CA GLU A 91 1.45 7.01 5.67
C GLU A 91 0.55 7.46 4.50
N ALA A 92 -0.15 6.50 3.93
CA ALA A 92 -1.10 6.71 2.85
C ALA A 92 -2.27 5.73 3.01
N ASP A 93 -3.46 6.21 2.70
CA ASP A 93 -4.68 5.42 2.66
C ASP A 93 -5.26 5.41 1.25
N SER A 94 -5.86 4.30 0.85
CA SER A 94 -6.50 4.16 -0.45
C SER A 94 -7.71 3.24 -0.36
N ASP A 95 -8.81 3.64 -1.00
CA ASP A 95 -9.94 2.77 -1.24
C ASP A 95 -9.77 2.10 -2.61
N CYS A 96 -9.85 0.77 -2.67
CA CYS A 96 -9.63 0.03 -3.92
C CYS A 96 -10.82 0.14 -4.91
N THR A 97 -11.76 1.03 -4.64
CA THR A 97 -13.00 1.29 -5.41
C THR A 97 -12.84 2.39 -6.46
N ASN A 98 -11.82 3.23 -6.39
CA ASN A 98 -11.49 4.21 -7.43
C ASN A 98 -10.02 4.06 -7.84
N PRO A 99 -9.73 3.48 -9.02
CA PRO A 99 -8.40 3.54 -9.62
C PRO A 99 -8.03 4.96 -10.06
#